data_AF-A0A9P7FW87-F1
#
_entry.id   AF-A0A9P7FW87-F1
#
_cell.length_a   1.000
_cell.length_b   1.000
_cell.length_c   1.000
_cell.angle_alpha   90.00
_cell.angle_beta   90.00
_cell.angle_gamma   90.00
#
_symmetry.space_group_name_H-M   'P 1'
#
loop_
_entity.id
_entity.type
_entity.pdbx_description
1 polymer ?
#
loop_
_entity_poly.entity_id
_entity_poly.type
_entity_poly.pdbx_seq_one_letter_code
_entity_poly.pdbx_strand_id
1 'polypeptide(L)'
;SDLPNRHDAKVLAFTLYADKTKLSSFGTAKGYPIIARCPQLPADIRNTDGRGGGRVVGWLPIVAEETAETGKPGFVNFKNAVWHAVFTLFLQK
;
A
#
# COMPACT_ATOMS: atom_id res chain seq x y z
N SER A 1 -21.04 -5.19 -4.01
CA SER A 1 -20.39 -5.58 -5.26
C SER A 1 -20.98 -6.91 -5.68
N ASP A 2 -21.77 -6.93 -6.73
CA ASP A 2 -22.33 -8.17 -7.26
C ASP A 2 -21.26 -8.86 -8.09
N LEU A 3 -20.55 -9.80 -7.47
CA LEU A 3 -19.64 -10.66 -8.22
C LEU A 3 -20.49 -11.51 -9.18
N PRO A 4 -20.10 -11.64 -10.45
CA PRO A 4 -20.85 -12.44 -11.40
C PRO A 4 -20.99 -13.87 -10.85
N ASN A 5 -22.25 -14.32 -10.70
CA ASN A 5 -22.58 -15.67 -10.22
C ASN A 5 -22.24 -16.70 -11.31
N ARG A 6 -20.94 -16.99 -11.43
CA ARG A 6 -20.39 -18.05 -12.27
C ARG A 6 -19.97 -19.20 -11.36
N HIS A 7 -20.55 -20.37 -11.60
CA HIS A 7 -20.35 -21.57 -10.78
C HIS A 7 -18.90 -22.06 -10.70
N ASP A 8 -18.01 -21.55 -11.55
CA ASP A 8 -16.59 -21.91 -11.66
C ASP A 8 -15.62 -20.75 -11.36
N ALA A 9 -16.13 -19.55 -11.06
CA ALA A 9 -15.27 -18.40 -10.78
C ALA A 9 -14.57 -18.54 -9.42
N LYS A 10 -13.26 -18.31 -9.40
CA LYS A 10 -12.46 -18.25 -8.17
C LYS A 10 -12.09 -16.81 -7.85
N VAL A 11 -12.25 -16.41 -6.59
CA VAL A 11 -11.86 -15.08 -6.13
C VAL A 11 -10.32 -14.97 -6.12
N LEU A 12 -9.80 -14.01 -6.88
CA LEU A 12 -8.42 -13.55 -6.77
C LEU A 12 -8.40 -12.30 -5.88
N ALA A 13 -7.60 -12.34 -4.82
CA ALA A 13 -7.50 -11.28 -3.84
C ALA A 13 -6.11 -10.64 -3.95
N PHE A 14 -6.01 -9.39 -3.51
CA PHE A 14 -4.75 -8.68 -3.38
C PHE A 14 -4.66 -8.10 -1.98
N THR A 15 -3.55 -8.38 -1.30
CA THR A 15 -3.16 -7.64 -0.11
C THR A 15 -2.38 -6.42 -0.55
N LEU A 16 -2.90 -5.23 -0.22
CA LEU A 16 -2.25 -3.96 -0.48
C LEU A 16 -1.77 -3.38 0.85
N TYR A 17 -0.51 -2.99 0.93
CA TYR A 17 0.05 -2.32 2.11
C TYR A 17 1.16 -1.36 1.72
N ALA A 18 1.37 -0.32 2.50
CA ALA A 18 2.52 0.57 2.32
C ALA A 18 3.66 0.14 3.24
N ASP A 19 4.86 -0.03 2.68
CA ASP A 19 6.05 -0.36 3.45
C ASP A 19 6.76 0.92 3.90
N LYS A 20 6.48 1.37 5.12
CA LYS A 20 7.11 2.57 5.70
C LYS A 20 8.59 2.40 6.04
N THR A 21 9.09 1.16 6.11
CA THR A 21 10.50 0.88 6.39
C THR A 21 11.36 1.07 5.14
N LYS A 22 10.73 0.93 3.97
CA LYS A 22 11.37 1.15 2.67
C LYS A 22 11.06 2.56 2.20
N LEU A 23 12.06 3.43 2.26
CA LEU A 23 12.00 4.70 1.54
C LEU A 23 12.43 4.43 0.10
N SER A 24 11.59 4.82 -0.86
CA SER A 24 11.99 4.77 -2.26
C SER A 24 11.85 6.17 -2.88
N SER A 25 12.63 6.42 -3.92
CA SER A 25 12.72 7.72 -4.58
C SER A 25 12.58 7.55 -6.07
N PHE A 26 11.78 8.40 -6.69
CA PHE A 26 11.64 8.48 -8.14
C PHE A 26 11.86 9.94 -8.57
N GLY A 27 13.03 10.21 -9.15
CA GLY A 27 13.47 11.58 -9.44
C GLY A 27 13.59 12.40 -8.15
N THR A 28 12.85 13.51 -8.09
CA THR A 28 12.79 14.40 -6.91
C THR A 28 11.74 14.01 -5.89
N ALA A 29 10.85 13.07 -6.22
CA ALA A 29 9.77 12.64 -5.33
C ALA A 29 10.22 11.46 -4.45
N LYS A 30 9.90 11.54 -3.15
CA LYS A 30 10.08 10.46 -2.19
C LYS A 30 8.72 9.98 -1.70
N GLY A 31 8.57 8.67 -1.53
CA GLY A 31 7.33 8.07 -1.08
C GLY A 31 7.56 6.72 -0.41
N TYR A 32 6.57 6.28 0.37
CA TYR A 32 6.53 4.90 0.85
C TYR A 32 5.89 4.03 -0.22
N PRO A 33 6.54 2.94 -0.68
CA PRO A 33 5.99 2.10 -1.74
C PRO A 33 4.73 1.38 -1.24
N ILE A 34 3.68 1.43 -2.03
CA ILE A 34 2.48 0.60 -1.88
C ILE A 34 2.76 -0.71 -2.61
N ILE A 35 2.76 -1.80 -1.85
CA ILE A 35 3.03 -3.15 -2.31
C ILE A 35 1.72 -3.92 -2.48
N ALA A 36 1.51 -4.49 -3.65
CA ALA A 36 0.51 -5.51 -3.89
C ALA A 36 1.11 -6.90 -3.78
N ARG A 37 0.41 -7.80 -3.09
CA ARG A 37 0.78 -9.22 -2.96
C ARG A 37 -0.45 -10.08 -3.18
N CYS A 38 -0.28 -11.22 -3.83
CA CYS A 38 -1.32 -12.24 -3.97
C CYS A 38 -1.27 -13.18 -2.75
N PRO A 39 -2.26 -13.14 -1.83
CA PRO A 39 -2.25 -14.00 -0.64
C PRO A 39 -2.56 -15.47 -0.95
N GLN A 40 -3.19 -15.78 -2.10
CA GLN A 40 -3.47 -17.14 -2.55
C GLN A 40 -2.20 -17.92 -2.97
N LEU A 41 -1.07 -17.24 -3.17
CA LEU A 41 0.18 -17.91 -3.49
C LEU A 41 0.84 -18.49 -2.21
N PRO A 42 1.55 -19.62 -2.33
CA PRO A 42 2.36 -20.18 -1.23
C PRO A 42 3.29 -19.13 -0.60
N ALA A 43 3.50 -19.23 0.72
CA ALA A 43 4.25 -18.23 1.49
C ALA A 43 5.69 -18.04 0.98
N ASP A 44 6.33 -19.14 0.60
CA ASP A 44 7.65 -19.24 -0.02
C ASP A 44 7.74 -18.61 -1.41
N ILE A 45 6.60 -18.34 -2.08
CA ILE A 45 6.55 -17.61 -3.35
C ILE A 45 6.17 -16.15 -3.10
N ARG A 46 5.07 -15.90 -2.37
CA ARG A 46 4.50 -14.55 -2.21
C ARG A 46 5.37 -13.59 -1.40
N ASN A 47 6.24 -14.12 -0.55
CA ASN A 47 7.16 -13.31 0.28
C ASN A 47 8.53 -13.08 -0.38
N THR A 48 8.76 -13.61 -1.58
CA THR A 48 10.01 -13.38 -2.32
C THR A 48 9.98 -12.03 -3.04
N ASP A 49 11.16 -11.60 -3.50
CA ASP A 49 11.29 -10.51 -4.47
C ASP A 49 11.17 -11.01 -5.93
N GLY A 50 11.13 -12.34 -6.12
CA GLY A 50 11.07 -13.02 -7.41
C GLY A 50 9.68 -13.03 -8.05
N ARG A 51 9.46 -13.97 -8.99
CA ARG A 51 8.14 -14.14 -9.63
C ARG A 51 7.10 -14.57 -8.60
N GLY A 52 5.92 -13.95 -8.64
CA GLY A 52 4.86 -14.19 -7.66
C GLY A 52 5.04 -13.45 -6.32
N GLY A 53 6.20 -12.80 -6.13
CA GLY A 53 6.48 -11.92 -5.01
C GLY A 53 5.69 -10.62 -5.01
N GLY A 54 5.86 -9.83 -3.94
CA GLY A 54 5.26 -8.50 -3.84
C GLY A 54 5.72 -7.56 -4.96
N ARG A 55 4.85 -6.65 -5.39
CA ARG A 55 5.17 -5.63 -6.42
C ARG A 55 4.75 -4.25 -5.98
N VAL A 56 5.61 -3.26 -6.25
CA VAL A 56 5.26 -1.84 -6.07
C VAL A 56 4.20 -1.48 -7.10
N VAL A 57 3.05 -1.01 -6.63
CA VAL A 57 1.92 -0.59 -7.47
C VAL A 57 1.57 0.89 -7.28
N GLY A 58 2.19 1.55 -6.31
CA GLY A 58 1.94 2.96 -6.03
C GLY A 58 2.85 3.48 -4.93
N TRP A 59 2.56 4.71 -4.51
CA TRP A 59 3.40 5.45 -3.57
C TRP A 59 2.51 6.27 -2.63
N LEU A 60 2.72 6.13 -1.32
CA LEU A 60 2.16 7.05 -0.34
C LEU A 60 3.08 8.27 -0.18
N PRO A 61 2.52 9.48 -0.06
CA PRO A 61 3.31 10.66 0.18
C PRO A 61 3.96 10.61 1.57
N ILE A 62 5.15 11.18 1.63
CA ILE A 62 5.82 11.47 2.90
C ILE A 62 5.27 12.79 3.40
N VAL A 63 4.58 12.74 4.53
CA VAL A 63 4.12 13.93 5.24
C VAL A 63 5.27 14.37 6.14
N ALA A 64 5.90 15.50 5.80
CA ALA A 64 7.01 16.04 6.57
C ALA A 64 6.55 16.38 7.99
N GLU A 65 7.24 15.85 8.99
CA GLU A 65 6.97 16.09 10.41
C GLU A 65 7.99 17.09 10.94
N GLU A 66 7.51 18.21 11.45
CA GLU A 66 8.36 19.15 12.17
C GLU A 66 8.67 18.60 13.56
N THR A 67 9.85 18.95 14.10
CA THR A 67 10.26 18.48 15.44
C THR A 67 9.22 18.84 16.50
N ALA A 68 8.56 20.00 16.36
CA ALA A 68 7.50 20.46 17.24
C ALA A 68 6.24 19.55 17.22
N GLU A 69 6.02 18.79 16.16
CA GLU A 69 4.84 17.93 15.98
C GLU A 69 5.10 16.46 16.34
N THR A 70 6.37 16.11 16.57
CA THR A 70 6.81 14.74 16.92
C THR A 70 6.04 14.20 18.12
N GLY A 71 5.39 13.04 17.93
CA GLY A 71 4.70 12.34 19.02
C GLY A 71 3.36 12.93 19.41
N LYS A 72 2.92 14.04 18.78
CA LYS A 72 1.60 14.61 19.05
C LYS A 72 0.50 13.75 18.40
N PRO A 73 -0.54 13.34 19.16
CA PRO A 73 -1.65 12.58 18.61
C PRO A 73 -2.35 13.28 17.44
N GLY A 74 -2.45 14.61 17.48
CA GLY A 74 -3.05 15.42 16.42
C GLY A 74 -2.32 15.25 15.08
N PHE A 75 -0.99 15.33 15.08
CA PHE A 75 -0.19 15.18 13.87
C PHE A 75 -0.18 13.73 13.36
N VAL A 76 -0.20 12.75 14.26
CA VAL A 76 -0.38 11.33 13.90
C VAL A 76 -1.71 11.10 13.20
N ASN A 77 -2.80 11.66 13.75
CA ASN A 77 -4.13 11.56 13.14
C ASN A 77 -4.19 12.26 11.78
N PHE A 78 -3.54 13.42 11.64
CA PHE A 78 -3.40 14.11 10.37
C PHE A 78 -2.70 13.25 9.31
N LYS A 79 -1.54 12.66 9.64
CA LYS A 79 -0.83 11.73 8.75
C LYS A 79 -1.73 10.57 8.31
N ASN A 80 -2.46 9.97 9.25
CA ASN A 80 -3.40 8.88 8.96
C ASN A 80 -4.50 9.33 8.00
N ALA A 81 -5.13 10.49 8.23
CA ALA A 81 -6.17 11.02 7.35
C ALA A 81 -5.66 11.23 5.91
N VAL A 82 -4.46 11.79 5.75
CA VAL A 82 -3.80 11.95 4.45
C VAL A 82 -3.60 10.59 3.77
N TRP A 83 -3.03 9.60 4.47
CA TRP A 83 -2.79 8.29 3.88
C TRP A 83 -4.08 7.55 3.51
N HIS A 84 -5.13 7.62 4.34
CA HIS A 84 -6.43 7.04 4.01
C HIS A 84 -7.06 7.70 2.78
N ALA A 85 -6.97 9.02 2.65
CA ALA A 85 -7.44 9.72 1.46
C ALA A 85 -6.67 9.31 0.21
N VAL A 86 -5.34 9.22 0.28
CA VAL A 86 -4.51 8.76 -0.85
C VAL A 86 -4.84 7.33 -1.25
N PHE A 87 -5.02 6.44 -0.27
CA PHE A 87 -5.37 5.05 -0.56
C PHE A 87 -6.76 4.91 -1.20
N THR A 88 -7.71 5.75 -0.78
CA THR A 88 -9.03 5.83 -1.41
C THR A 88 -8.93 6.27 -2.87
N LEU A 89 -8.15 7.32 -3.14
CA LEU A 89 -7.89 7.78 -4.51
C LEU A 89 -7.15 6.74 -5.36
N PHE A 90 -6.23 5.98 -4.75
CA PHE A 90 -5.51 4.89 -5.41
C PHE A 90 -6.44 3.75 -5.85
N LEU A 91 -7.44 3.41 -5.03
CA LEU A 91 -8.39 2.34 -5.33
C LEU A 91 -9.52 2.73 -6.30
N GLN A 92 -9.76 4.02 -6.49
CA GLN A 92 -10.83 4.55 -7.34
C GLN A 92 -10.42 4.72 -8.82
N LYS A 93 -9.15 4.49 -9.15
CA LYS A 93 -8.61 4.60 -10.50
C LYS A 93 -8.27 3.23 -11.08
#